data_AF-A0A7W1J8N3-F1
#
_entry.id   AF-A0A7W1J8N3-F1
#
_cell.length_a   1.000
_cell.length_b   1.000
_cell.length_c   1.000
_cell.angle_alpha   90.00
_cell.angle_beta   90.00
_cell.angle_gamma   90.00
#
_symmetry.space_group_name_H-M   'P 1'
#
loop_
_entity.id
_entity.type
_entity.pdbx_description
1 polymer ?
#
loop_
_entity_poly.entity_id
_entity_poly.type
_entity_poly.pdbx_seq_one_letter_code
_entity_poly.pdbx_strand_id
1 'polypeptide(L)'
;MTCHSAALYRFFGLTAAFLSLLLIAAESSDPPSVIPEPILHASPAFTRIEIPPGEERRLSITVTSPAAARLIAITTDCRCISSITPTPIELLAGKETQIDLRAVGVLPGVKTVSMRTSTGTVRIQVQVLTTGLGTGADVLKEVFTRARTAKASAWFIIHDLRGEIRNCGCSAGSLGGIDKIAALPTRCSELGKDLSTHFVLSGDVDGPRPGVGGTLAKVGWTVGDPAVAVTARPESVLSTPGVIAIIPTTPIAVENARLLRPLLLGGMMTEVLLVSAEGRIIEHMSMPIDASLPSQPDVLTAFEDPLTYTIDDHSQPSQSCATCHSAAHKSWSISAHARAWASLKEADKTDSCVVCHSAAISGPVKKKTLSPNVQCASCHQGAEAHVASAGTVHTKGTTDCRSCHDARHDPGFNPIAAWAQIAHGK
;
A
#
# COMPACT_ATOMS: atom_id res chain seq x y z
N MET A 1 -6.17 -70.85 -15.64
CA MET A 1 -6.11 -72.12 -16.39
C MET A 1 -5.71 -71.77 -17.81
N THR A 2 -4.59 -72.23 -18.40
CA THR A 2 -3.62 -73.27 -18.00
C THR A 2 -2.18 -72.92 -18.48
N CYS A 3 -1.16 -73.41 -17.74
CA CYS A 3 0.24 -73.78 -18.08
C CYS A 3 1.00 -73.06 -19.24
N HIS A 4 2.20 -72.48 -19.03
CA HIS A 4 3.54 -73.14 -18.84
C HIS A 4 4.03 -73.90 -20.09
N SER A 5 5.31 -73.92 -20.51
CA SER A 5 6.61 -73.36 -20.04
C SER A 5 7.58 -73.25 -21.25
N ALA A 6 8.87 -72.86 -21.25
CA ALA A 6 9.87 -72.50 -20.23
C ALA A 6 10.88 -71.43 -20.79
N ALA A 7 12.17 -71.44 -20.40
CA ALA A 7 13.19 -70.47 -20.85
C ALA A 7 14.65 -71.02 -20.83
N LEU A 8 15.63 -70.18 -21.25
CA LEU A 8 17.06 -70.06 -20.84
C LEU A 8 18.25 -70.56 -21.71
N TYR A 9 19.33 -69.75 -21.60
CA TYR A 9 20.81 -70.00 -21.67
C TYR A 9 21.61 -70.16 -22.99
N ARG A 10 22.31 -69.07 -23.40
CA ARG A 10 23.79 -68.81 -23.31
C ARG A 10 24.12 -67.42 -23.95
N PHE A 11 25.09 -66.54 -23.63
CA PHE A 11 26.30 -66.37 -22.76
C PHE A 11 27.72 -66.39 -23.41
N PHE A 12 28.48 -65.28 -23.20
CA PHE A 12 29.90 -64.97 -23.49
C PHE A 12 30.39 -64.97 -24.98
N GLY A 13 31.30 -64.09 -25.43
CA GLY A 13 31.83 -62.83 -24.82
C GLY A 13 33.20 -62.34 -25.35
N LEU A 14 33.42 -61.00 -25.37
CA LEU A 14 34.70 -60.25 -25.61
C LEU A 14 35.30 -60.37 -27.06
N THR A 15 36.15 -59.46 -27.61
CA THR A 15 36.83 -58.22 -27.11
C THR A 15 37.21 -57.24 -28.26
N ALA A 16 37.63 -56.01 -27.86
CA ALA A 16 38.64 -55.14 -28.52
C ALA A 16 38.28 -54.27 -29.76
N ALA A 17 37.84 -53.04 -29.45
CA ALA A 17 38.42 -51.75 -29.87
C ALA A 17 38.95 -51.51 -31.31
N PHE A 18 38.38 -50.48 -31.95
CA PHE A 18 39.14 -49.54 -32.80
C PHE A 18 38.75 -48.10 -32.44
N LEU A 19 39.72 -47.18 -32.41
CA LEU A 19 39.55 -45.80 -31.96
C LEU A 19 39.52 -44.85 -33.17
N SER A 20 38.39 -44.20 -33.42
CA SER A 20 38.23 -43.23 -34.50
C SER A 20 38.11 -41.80 -33.96
N LEU A 21 39.13 -40.98 -34.17
CA LEU A 21 39.06 -39.53 -33.93
C LEU A 21 38.10 -38.88 -34.94
N LEU A 22 37.01 -38.30 -34.44
CA LEU A 22 36.19 -37.36 -35.20
C LEU A 22 36.51 -35.94 -34.75
N LEU A 23 37.21 -35.21 -35.61
CA LEU A 23 37.43 -33.77 -35.47
C LEU A 23 36.11 -33.03 -35.70
N ILE A 24 35.37 -32.79 -34.62
CA ILE A 24 34.26 -31.83 -34.64
C ILE A 24 34.90 -30.44 -34.74
N ALA A 25 34.74 -29.79 -35.89
CA ALA A 25 35.04 -28.36 -36.01
C ALA A 25 34.04 -27.61 -35.12
N ALA A 26 34.55 -26.95 -34.08
CA ALA A 26 33.75 -26.07 -33.25
C ALA A 26 33.50 -24.76 -34.00
N GLU A 27 32.44 -24.71 -34.80
CA GLU A 27 31.86 -23.44 -35.23
C GLU A 27 31.35 -22.73 -33.98
N SER A 28 32.14 -21.77 -33.49
CA SER A 28 31.77 -20.89 -32.39
C SER A 28 30.68 -19.94 -32.87
N SER A 29 29.44 -20.41 -32.82
CA SER A 29 28.26 -19.54 -32.87
C SER A 29 28.23 -18.71 -31.59
N ASP A 30 29.01 -17.63 -31.55
CA ASP A 30 28.86 -16.61 -30.54
C ASP A 30 27.37 -16.21 -30.48
N PRO A 31 26.73 -16.22 -29.30
CA PRO A 31 25.35 -15.77 -29.20
C PRO A 31 25.29 -14.32 -29.71
N PRO A 32 24.24 -13.94 -30.47
CA PRO A 32 24.14 -12.59 -31.00
C PRO A 32 24.27 -11.60 -29.86
N SER A 33 25.27 -10.72 -29.94
CA SER A 33 25.63 -9.80 -28.87
C SER A 33 24.37 -9.06 -28.40
N VAL A 34 23.90 -9.40 -27.20
CA VAL A 34 22.77 -8.71 -26.58
C VAL A 34 23.30 -7.36 -26.15
N ILE A 35 23.24 -6.40 -27.08
CA ILE A 35 23.43 -4.98 -26.80
C ILE A 35 22.46 -4.67 -25.66
N PRO A 36 22.95 -4.35 -24.45
CA PRO A 36 22.06 -4.09 -23.34
C PRO A 36 21.20 -2.88 -23.70
N GLU A 37 19.87 -2.98 -23.51
CA GLU A 37 18.98 -1.86 -23.79
C GLU A 37 19.49 -0.62 -23.04
N PRO A 38 19.59 0.55 -23.69
CA PRO A 38 20.11 1.75 -23.07
C PRO A 38 19.20 2.15 -21.90
N ILE A 39 19.65 1.88 -20.67
CA ILE A 39 18.82 1.99 -19.47
C ILE A 39 18.37 3.45 -19.31
N LEU A 40 17.09 3.68 -19.58
CA LEU A 40 16.43 4.97 -19.40
C LEU A 40 16.12 5.15 -17.92
N HIS A 41 16.69 6.17 -17.31
CA HIS A 41 16.45 6.50 -15.91
C HIS A 41 15.43 7.64 -15.82
N ALA A 42 14.51 7.54 -14.86
CA ALA A 42 13.61 8.62 -14.47
C ALA A 42 13.72 8.86 -12.96
N SER A 43 13.81 10.11 -12.54
CA SER A 43 13.97 10.50 -11.14
C SER A 43 12.94 11.55 -10.73
N PRO A 44 12.26 11.40 -9.57
CA PRO A 44 12.20 10.18 -8.77
C PRO A 44 11.35 9.09 -9.46
N ALA A 45 11.72 7.82 -9.28
CA ALA A 45 10.96 6.68 -9.83
C ALA A 45 9.58 6.48 -9.17
N PHE A 46 9.43 6.96 -7.93
CA PHE A 46 8.16 7.06 -7.21
C PHE A 46 8.08 8.46 -6.57
N THR A 47 6.94 9.14 -6.68
CA THR A 47 6.68 10.40 -5.99
C THR A 47 5.30 10.41 -5.32
N ARG A 48 5.17 11.16 -4.23
CA ARG A 48 3.93 11.35 -3.45
C ARG A 48 3.55 12.83 -3.51
N ILE A 49 2.32 13.12 -3.90
CA ILE A 49 1.83 14.50 -4.07
C ILE A 49 0.48 14.71 -3.39
N GLU A 50 0.38 15.80 -2.64
CA GLU A 50 -0.77 16.16 -1.81
C GLU A 50 -1.51 17.34 -2.46
N ILE A 51 -2.80 17.14 -2.77
CA ILE A 51 -3.61 18.05 -3.60
C ILE A 51 -5.05 18.11 -3.08
N PRO A 52 -5.57 19.27 -2.65
CA PRO A 52 -6.96 19.37 -2.18
C PRO A 52 -8.02 19.00 -3.24
N PRO A 53 -9.25 18.63 -2.82
CA PRO A 53 -10.38 18.37 -3.73
C PRO A 53 -10.57 19.45 -4.81
N GLY A 54 -10.42 19.07 -6.08
CA GLY A 54 -10.58 19.97 -7.22
C GLY A 54 -9.41 20.94 -7.49
N GLU A 55 -8.42 21.03 -6.60
CA GLU A 55 -7.18 21.76 -6.87
C GLU A 55 -6.23 20.97 -7.79
N GLU A 56 -5.23 21.66 -8.34
CA GLU A 56 -4.14 21.04 -9.09
C GLU A 56 -2.76 21.42 -8.55
N ARG A 57 -1.77 20.57 -8.80
CA ARG A 57 -0.35 20.80 -8.52
C ARG A 57 0.51 20.34 -9.69
N ARG A 58 1.62 21.04 -9.91
CA ARG A 58 2.69 20.60 -10.81
C ARG A 58 3.64 19.67 -10.08
N LEU A 59 4.07 18.62 -10.76
CA LEU A 59 5.23 17.81 -10.39
C LEU A 59 6.22 17.82 -11.54
N SER A 60 7.51 17.79 -11.21
CA SER A 60 8.60 17.78 -12.19
C SER A 60 9.46 16.55 -11.93
N ILE A 61 9.85 15.86 -13.00
CA ILE A 61 10.66 14.65 -12.98
C ILE A 61 11.79 14.79 -13.99
N THR A 62 12.99 14.29 -13.70
CA THR A 62 14.09 14.24 -14.68
C THR A 62 14.09 12.90 -15.40
N VAL A 63 14.31 12.93 -16.71
CA VAL A 63 14.55 11.75 -17.54
C VAL A 63 15.96 11.85 -18.12
N THR A 64 16.75 10.81 -17.95
CA THR A 64 18.15 10.74 -18.37
C THR A 64 18.36 9.52 -19.24
N SER A 65 18.91 9.74 -20.44
CA SER A 65 19.22 8.70 -21.41
C SER A 65 20.73 8.60 -21.62
N PRO A 66 21.35 7.41 -21.61
CA PRO A 66 22.79 7.26 -21.82
C PRO A 66 23.21 7.56 -23.27
N ALA A 67 22.28 7.45 -24.23
CA ALA A 67 22.47 7.83 -25.63
C ALA A 67 21.50 8.98 -26.01
N ALA A 68 21.75 9.66 -27.13
CA ALA A 68 20.80 10.63 -27.66
C ALA A 68 19.50 9.91 -28.08
N ALA A 69 18.36 10.39 -27.59
CA ALA A 69 17.07 9.76 -27.77
C ALA A 69 15.96 10.81 -27.88
N ARG A 70 14.82 10.46 -28.47
CA ARG A 70 13.67 11.35 -28.57
C ARG A 70 12.53 10.84 -27.70
N LEU A 71 12.01 11.63 -26.77
CA LEU A 71 10.78 11.30 -26.06
C LEU A 71 9.59 11.50 -27.01
N ILE A 72 8.84 10.45 -27.29
CA ILE A 72 7.79 10.43 -28.32
C ILE A 72 6.42 10.65 -27.72
N ALA A 73 6.14 10.06 -26.55
CA ALA A 73 4.83 10.18 -25.89
C ALA A 73 4.93 10.00 -24.37
N ILE A 74 4.02 10.65 -23.64
CA ILE A 74 3.79 10.50 -22.21
C ILE A 74 2.33 10.08 -22.02
N THR A 75 2.09 8.99 -21.29
CA THR A 75 0.74 8.40 -21.09
C THR A 75 0.50 8.06 -19.63
N THR A 76 -0.71 8.31 -19.15
CA THR A 76 -1.13 8.08 -17.75
C THR A 76 -2.29 7.08 -17.68
N ASP A 77 -2.36 6.30 -16.61
CA ASP A 77 -3.48 5.39 -16.33
C ASP A 77 -4.72 6.08 -15.73
N CYS A 78 -4.58 7.33 -15.27
CA CYS A 78 -5.67 8.14 -14.73
C CYS A 78 -5.68 9.55 -15.30
N ARG A 79 -6.88 10.03 -15.66
CA ARG A 79 -7.13 11.42 -16.10
C ARG A 79 -6.79 12.49 -15.04
N CYS A 80 -6.64 12.07 -13.79
CA CYS A 80 -6.13 12.89 -12.70
C CYS A 80 -4.65 13.30 -12.85
N ILE A 81 -3.89 12.69 -13.78
CA ILE A 81 -2.54 13.14 -14.16
C ILE A 81 -2.48 13.37 -15.67
N SER A 82 -1.85 14.47 -16.07
CA SER A 82 -1.66 14.92 -17.45
C SER A 82 -0.24 15.46 -17.66
N SER A 83 0.32 15.36 -18.86
CA SER A 83 1.59 16.03 -19.17
C SER A 83 1.37 17.53 -19.38
N ILE A 84 2.29 18.34 -18.86
CA ILE A 84 2.44 19.75 -19.25
C ILE A 84 3.52 19.87 -20.34
N THR A 85 4.61 19.11 -20.22
CA THR A 85 5.66 19.06 -21.26
C THR A 85 5.06 18.57 -22.58
N PRO A 86 5.16 19.36 -23.67
CA PRO A 86 4.73 18.92 -25.00
C PRO A 86 5.69 17.85 -25.52
N THR A 87 5.16 16.88 -26.26
CA THR A 87 5.97 15.86 -26.96
C THR A 87 5.81 15.98 -28.47
N PRO A 88 6.85 15.66 -29.27
CA PRO A 88 8.11 15.05 -28.86
C PRO A 88 9.21 16.05 -28.44
N ILE A 89 10.13 15.63 -27.58
CA ILE A 89 11.35 16.40 -27.21
C ILE A 89 12.62 15.57 -27.41
N GLU A 90 13.75 16.22 -27.66
CA GLU A 90 15.06 15.58 -27.71
C GLU A 90 15.67 15.43 -26.30
N LEU A 91 16.20 14.26 -26.01
CA LEU A 91 16.94 13.91 -24.79
C LEU A 91 18.44 13.82 -25.16
N LEU A 92 19.25 14.71 -24.60
CA LEU A 92 20.69 14.72 -24.86
C LEU A 92 21.40 13.63 -24.05
N ALA A 93 22.34 12.93 -24.69
CA ALA A 93 23.10 11.83 -24.07
C ALA A 93 23.75 12.26 -22.74
N GLY A 94 23.49 11.51 -21.68
CA GLY A 94 24.03 11.75 -20.34
C GLY A 94 23.51 12.99 -19.62
N LYS A 95 22.53 13.72 -20.18
CA LYS A 95 21.93 14.90 -19.55
C LYS A 95 20.54 14.62 -19.02
N GLU A 96 20.24 15.18 -17.85
CA GLU A 96 18.90 15.23 -17.30
C GLU A 96 18.02 16.14 -18.16
N THR A 97 16.81 15.69 -18.48
CA THR A 97 15.78 16.49 -19.15
C THR A 97 14.52 16.53 -18.30
N GLN A 98 14.07 17.73 -17.92
CA GLN A 98 12.91 17.92 -17.06
C GLN A 98 11.59 17.71 -17.82
N ILE A 99 10.72 16.87 -17.27
CA ILE A 99 9.35 16.65 -17.70
C ILE A 99 8.42 17.18 -16.61
N ASP A 100 7.54 18.12 -16.95
CA ASP A 100 6.52 18.65 -16.07
C ASP A 100 5.19 17.94 -16.31
N LEU A 101 4.57 17.47 -15.23
CA LEU A 101 3.23 16.88 -15.23
C LEU A 101 2.32 17.67 -14.28
N ARG A 102 1.02 17.65 -14.58
CA ARG A 102 -0.06 18.27 -13.82
C ARG A 102 -0.92 17.18 -13.22
N ALA A 103 -1.02 17.16 -11.90
CA ALA A 103 -1.91 16.28 -11.14
C ALA A 103 -3.06 17.08 -10.53
N VAL A 104 -4.23 16.47 -10.41
CA VAL A 104 -5.47 17.08 -9.90
C VAL A 104 -6.03 16.24 -8.74
N GLY A 105 -6.44 16.89 -7.66
CA GLY A 105 -6.97 16.27 -6.45
C GLY A 105 -8.40 15.76 -6.64
N VAL A 106 -8.57 14.68 -7.41
CA VAL A 106 -9.90 14.07 -7.68
C VAL A 106 -9.95 12.55 -7.47
N LEU A 107 -8.81 11.85 -7.57
CA LEU A 107 -8.74 10.38 -7.47
C LEU A 107 -7.46 9.94 -6.72
N PRO A 108 -7.55 9.61 -5.42
CA PRO A 108 -6.39 9.23 -4.61
C PRO A 108 -5.78 7.89 -5.03
N GLY A 109 -4.59 7.58 -4.51
CA GLY A 109 -3.87 6.32 -4.72
C GLY A 109 -2.78 6.40 -5.80
N VAL A 110 -2.01 5.32 -5.95
CA VAL A 110 -0.88 5.23 -6.90
C VAL A 110 -1.37 5.21 -8.34
N LYS A 111 -0.70 5.97 -9.20
CA LYS A 111 -0.92 6.12 -10.65
C LYS A 111 0.37 5.89 -11.41
N THR A 112 0.29 5.38 -12.62
CA THR A 112 1.43 5.04 -13.48
C THR A 112 1.58 6.07 -14.58
N VAL A 113 2.77 6.65 -14.71
CA VAL A 113 3.15 7.47 -15.87
C VAL A 113 4.15 6.69 -16.69
N SER A 114 3.82 6.39 -17.94
CA SER A 114 4.71 5.73 -18.90
C SER A 114 5.22 6.74 -19.93
N MET A 115 6.52 6.73 -20.18
CA MET A 115 7.22 7.67 -21.07
C MET A 115 7.96 6.87 -22.13
N ARG A 116 7.47 6.93 -23.38
CA ARG A 116 8.00 6.16 -24.51
C ARG A 116 8.97 7.02 -25.32
N THR A 117 10.21 6.57 -25.47
CA THR A 117 11.24 7.23 -26.27
C THR A 117 11.48 6.48 -27.58
N SER A 118 12.46 6.95 -28.37
CA SER A 118 13.02 6.23 -29.53
C SER A 118 13.96 5.08 -29.14
N THR A 119 14.33 4.94 -27.86
CA THR A 119 15.30 3.95 -27.36
C THR A 119 14.75 2.99 -26.32
N GLY A 120 13.49 3.15 -25.90
CA GLY A 120 12.84 2.28 -24.91
C GLY A 120 11.59 2.93 -24.28
N THR A 121 11.17 2.42 -23.12
CA THR A 121 10.09 3.04 -22.31
C THR A 121 10.49 3.02 -20.84
N VAL A 122 10.42 4.19 -20.19
CA VAL A 122 10.62 4.33 -18.74
C VAL A 122 9.27 4.62 -18.06
N ARG A 123 9.10 4.16 -16.83
CA ARG A 123 7.89 4.37 -16.03
C ARG A 123 8.23 4.96 -14.68
N ILE A 124 7.30 5.75 -14.15
CA ILE A 124 7.30 6.18 -12.75
C ILE A 124 5.93 5.92 -12.12
N GLN A 125 5.90 5.94 -10.80
CA GLN A 125 4.67 5.94 -10.00
C GLN A 125 4.46 7.29 -9.34
N VAL A 126 3.20 7.76 -9.33
CA VAL A 126 2.76 8.98 -8.67
C VAL A 126 1.63 8.61 -7.72
N GLN A 127 1.87 8.66 -6.41
CA GLN A 127 0.83 8.54 -5.39
C GLN A 127 0.15 9.91 -5.23
N VAL A 128 -1.03 10.05 -5.84
CA VAL A 128 -1.89 11.22 -5.64
C VAL A 128 -2.64 11.03 -4.32
N LEU A 129 -2.57 12.03 -3.44
CA LEU A 129 -3.26 12.07 -2.16
C LEU A 129 -4.16 13.30 -2.12
N THR A 130 -5.44 13.10 -1.79
CA THR A 130 -6.44 14.19 -1.83
C THR A 130 -6.70 14.72 -0.43
N THR A 131 -5.98 15.79 -0.07
CA THR A 131 -6.01 16.39 1.28
C THR A 131 -7.35 17.08 1.52
N GLY A 132 -8.24 16.42 2.28
CA GLY A 132 -9.64 16.84 2.43
C GLY A 132 -10.67 15.75 2.16
N LEU A 133 -10.26 14.50 1.88
CA LEU A 133 -11.12 13.31 1.97
C LEU A 133 -11.46 12.95 3.43
N GLY A 134 -11.95 13.92 4.22
CA GLY A 134 -11.93 13.88 5.68
C GLY A 134 -13.04 14.68 6.36
N THR A 135 -14.28 14.59 5.87
CA THR A 135 -15.49 15.11 6.53
C THR A 135 -16.67 14.13 6.44
N GLY A 136 -16.43 12.84 6.69
CA GLY A 136 -17.46 11.79 6.72
C GLY A 136 -18.64 12.13 7.63
N ALA A 137 -18.41 12.90 8.71
CA ALA A 137 -19.49 13.40 9.57
C ALA A 137 -20.42 14.44 8.89
N ASP A 138 -19.97 15.15 7.85
CA ASP A 138 -20.80 16.06 7.05
C ASP A 138 -21.53 15.31 5.92
N VAL A 139 -20.83 14.38 5.25
CA VAL A 139 -21.46 13.46 4.30
C VAL A 139 -22.60 12.68 4.97
N LEU A 140 -22.41 12.24 6.22
CA LEU A 140 -23.45 11.56 7.00
C LEU A 140 -24.68 12.46 7.27
N LYS A 141 -24.51 13.76 7.52
CA LYS A 141 -25.63 14.72 7.66
C LYS A 141 -26.39 14.87 6.35
N GLU A 142 -25.67 14.91 5.23
CA GLU A 142 -26.25 15.03 3.89
C GLU A 142 -27.04 13.78 3.50
N VAL A 143 -26.49 12.58 3.74
CA VAL A 143 -27.18 11.29 3.59
C VAL A 143 -28.52 11.29 4.35
N PHE A 144 -28.51 11.72 5.61
CA PHE A 144 -29.72 11.78 6.45
C PHE A 144 -30.74 12.84 5.96
N THR A 145 -30.26 13.93 5.35
CA THR A 145 -31.12 14.99 4.79
C THR A 145 -31.79 14.52 3.49
N ARG A 146 -31.04 13.86 2.61
CA ARG A 146 -31.55 13.27 1.36
C ARG A 146 -32.48 12.10 1.63
N ALA A 147 -32.14 11.20 2.56
CA ALA A 147 -32.97 10.06 2.96
C ALA A 147 -34.38 10.51 3.42
N ARG A 148 -34.48 11.55 4.24
CA ARG A 148 -35.78 12.13 4.66
C ARG A 148 -36.58 12.69 3.49
N THR A 149 -35.94 13.48 2.63
CA THR A 149 -36.58 14.10 1.46
C THR A 149 -37.09 13.04 0.47
N ALA A 150 -36.31 11.98 0.25
CA ALA A 150 -36.66 10.85 -0.62
C ALA A 150 -37.58 9.81 0.03
N LYS A 151 -37.82 9.89 1.35
CA LYS A 151 -38.48 8.85 2.17
C LYS A 151 -37.83 7.46 2.00
N ALA A 152 -36.49 7.45 1.96
CA ALA A 152 -35.67 6.28 1.69
C ALA A 152 -34.99 5.73 2.95
N SER A 153 -34.66 4.44 2.94
CA SER A 153 -33.72 3.83 3.89
C SER A 153 -32.27 4.11 3.45
N ALA A 154 -31.33 4.22 4.41
CA ALA A 154 -29.91 4.43 4.11
C ALA A 154 -29.09 3.17 4.43
N TRP A 155 -28.43 2.61 3.42
CA TRP A 155 -27.60 1.41 3.52
C TRP A 155 -26.13 1.77 3.43
N PHE A 156 -25.34 1.40 4.44
CA PHE A 156 -23.89 1.61 4.52
C PHE A 156 -23.19 0.26 4.29
N ILE A 157 -22.43 0.15 3.19
CA ILE A 157 -21.85 -1.12 2.73
C ILE A 157 -20.33 -0.98 2.65
N ILE A 158 -19.61 -1.81 3.40
CA ILE A 158 -18.15 -1.95 3.29
C ILE A 158 -17.83 -3.29 2.61
N HIS A 159 -16.90 -3.25 1.66
CA HIS A 159 -16.35 -4.42 0.97
C HIS A 159 -14.87 -4.58 1.32
N ASP A 160 -14.43 -5.82 1.56
CA ASP A 160 -13.06 -6.19 1.89
C ASP A 160 -12.43 -5.31 2.98
N LEU A 161 -12.98 -5.34 4.20
CA LEU A 161 -12.43 -4.64 5.37
C LEU A 161 -11.02 -5.16 5.77
N ARG A 162 -10.71 -6.43 5.48
CA ARG A 162 -9.38 -7.06 5.62
C ARG A 162 -8.74 -6.89 7.00
N GLY A 163 -9.53 -6.74 8.06
CA GLY A 163 -9.05 -6.57 9.44
C GLY A 163 -8.22 -5.30 9.72
N GLU A 164 -8.29 -4.28 8.87
CA GLU A 164 -7.45 -3.07 8.98
C GLU A 164 -7.90 -2.20 10.18
N ILE A 165 -7.26 -2.37 11.35
CA ILE A 165 -7.61 -1.69 12.62
C ILE A 165 -7.77 -0.18 12.49
N ARG A 166 -6.87 0.47 11.73
CA ARG A 166 -6.97 1.87 11.31
C ARG A 166 -6.51 2.00 9.87
N ASN A 167 -7.21 2.80 9.09
CA ASN A 167 -6.79 3.08 7.73
C ASN A 167 -5.59 4.04 7.68
N CYS A 168 -4.84 4.02 6.57
CA CYS A 168 -3.61 4.80 6.47
C CYS A 168 -3.92 6.29 6.25
N GLY A 169 -3.41 7.13 7.16
CA GLY A 169 -3.61 8.58 7.08
C GLY A 169 -2.82 9.20 5.93
N CYS A 170 -3.50 9.34 4.80
CA CYS A 170 -3.01 9.85 3.51
C CYS A 170 -2.73 11.37 3.49
N SER A 171 -2.10 11.88 4.56
CA SER A 171 -1.81 13.30 4.82
C SER A 171 -3.04 14.18 5.09
N ALA A 172 -2.95 15.03 6.10
CA ALA A 172 -3.97 16.01 6.53
C ALA A 172 -5.39 15.48 6.87
N GLY A 173 -5.76 14.24 6.55
CA GLY A 173 -7.03 13.66 6.98
C GLY A 173 -7.36 12.29 6.41
N SER A 174 -6.96 11.23 7.11
CA SER A 174 -7.90 10.19 7.53
C SER A 174 -7.31 9.40 8.71
N LEU A 175 -8.11 9.20 9.76
CA LEU A 175 -7.84 8.23 10.83
C LEU A 175 -9.15 7.51 11.12
N GLY A 176 -9.66 6.87 10.07
CA GLY A 176 -10.67 5.85 10.16
C GLY A 176 -10.13 4.57 10.79
N GLY A 177 -11.01 3.63 11.04
CA GLY A 177 -10.66 2.36 11.65
C GLY A 177 -11.88 1.59 12.13
N ILE A 178 -11.64 0.42 12.70
CA ILE A 178 -12.70 -0.46 13.22
C ILE A 178 -13.48 0.24 14.34
N ASP A 179 -12.84 1.12 15.12
CA ASP A 179 -13.49 1.95 16.15
C ASP A 179 -14.46 2.99 15.56
N LYS A 180 -14.16 3.54 14.38
CA LYS A 180 -15.02 4.49 13.67
C LYS A 180 -16.19 3.77 12.99
N ILE A 181 -15.91 2.62 12.38
CA ILE A 181 -16.90 1.75 11.75
C ILE A 181 -17.89 1.22 12.79
N ALA A 182 -17.40 0.78 13.96
CA ALA A 182 -18.22 0.34 15.09
C ALA A 182 -19.19 1.40 15.60
N ALA A 183 -18.78 2.68 15.63
CA ALA A 183 -19.61 3.76 16.14
C ALA A 183 -20.74 4.22 15.20
N LEU A 184 -20.70 3.84 13.91
CA LEU A 184 -21.65 4.33 12.90
C LEU A 184 -23.12 3.94 13.19
N PRO A 185 -23.48 2.68 13.53
CA PRO A 185 -24.88 2.31 13.79
C PRO A 185 -25.50 3.11 14.94
N THR A 186 -24.79 3.24 16.07
CA THR A 186 -25.19 4.07 17.21
C THR A 186 -25.39 5.52 16.78
N ARG A 187 -24.44 6.09 16.04
CA ARG A 187 -24.52 7.48 15.58
C ARG A 187 -25.67 7.74 14.62
N CYS A 188 -25.99 6.77 13.76
CA CYS A 188 -27.11 6.86 12.84
C CYS A 188 -28.45 6.83 13.59
N SER A 189 -28.58 5.98 14.61
CA SER A 189 -29.73 5.95 15.52
C SER A 189 -29.92 7.28 16.28
N GLU A 190 -28.84 7.97 16.66
CA GLU A 190 -28.91 9.33 17.23
C GLU A 190 -29.39 10.39 16.22
N LEU A 191 -28.85 10.36 14.99
CA LEU A 191 -29.10 11.38 13.96
C LEU A 191 -30.47 11.26 13.29
N GLY A 192 -31.14 10.11 13.39
CA GLY A 192 -32.46 9.91 12.79
C GLY A 192 -33.15 8.63 13.22
N LYS A 193 -33.78 8.67 14.39
CA LYS A 193 -34.72 7.64 14.89
C LYS A 193 -35.95 7.46 13.98
N ASP A 194 -36.16 8.39 13.06
CA ASP A 194 -37.19 8.41 12.02
C ASP A 194 -36.76 7.70 10.72
N LEU A 195 -35.49 7.32 10.57
CA LEU A 195 -34.95 6.67 9.37
C LEU A 195 -34.58 5.20 9.61
N SER A 196 -34.95 4.36 8.66
CA SER A 196 -34.41 3.01 8.53
C SER A 196 -32.96 3.08 8.04
N THR A 197 -32.04 2.46 8.77
CA THR A 197 -30.61 2.37 8.42
C THR A 197 -30.12 0.94 8.50
N HIS A 198 -29.23 0.57 7.57
CA HIS A 198 -28.70 -0.78 7.40
C HIS A 198 -27.18 -0.71 7.26
N PHE A 199 -26.47 -1.67 7.85
CA PHE A 199 -25.00 -1.69 7.90
C PHE A 199 -24.51 -3.06 7.48
N VAL A 200 -23.76 -3.15 6.38
CA VAL A 200 -23.35 -4.43 5.77
C VAL A 200 -21.84 -4.51 5.60
N LEU A 201 -21.27 -5.64 6.01
CA LEU A 201 -19.90 -6.05 5.73
C LEU A 201 -19.91 -7.21 4.73
N SER A 202 -19.10 -7.10 3.68
CA SER A 202 -19.06 -8.06 2.56
C SER A 202 -17.62 -8.34 2.12
N GLY A 203 -17.38 -9.49 1.49
CA GLY A 203 -16.03 -9.90 1.09
C GLY A 203 -15.18 -10.36 2.29
N ASP A 204 -13.87 -10.13 2.23
CA ASP A 204 -12.95 -10.42 3.32
C ASP A 204 -13.06 -9.36 4.44
N VAL A 205 -13.73 -9.72 5.53
CA VAL A 205 -13.95 -8.79 6.66
C VAL A 205 -12.77 -8.82 7.65
N ASP A 206 -12.14 -9.99 7.83
CA ASP A 206 -11.20 -10.26 8.92
C ASP A 206 -9.72 -10.17 8.49
N GLY A 207 -9.39 -10.53 7.24
CA GLY A 207 -8.02 -10.56 6.73
C GLY A 207 -7.05 -11.30 7.67
N PRO A 208 -5.96 -10.67 8.15
CA PRO A 208 -5.02 -11.26 9.09
C PRO A 208 -5.46 -11.17 10.57
N ARG A 209 -6.63 -10.58 10.87
CA ARG A 209 -7.15 -10.37 12.24
C ARG A 209 -8.54 -11.02 12.40
N PRO A 210 -8.60 -12.33 12.69
CA PRO A 210 -9.87 -13.05 12.83
C PRO A 210 -10.73 -12.48 13.97
N GLY A 211 -12.05 -12.42 13.74
CA GLY A 211 -13.03 -11.94 14.71
C GLY A 211 -13.42 -10.47 14.59
N VAL A 212 -12.89 -9.72 13.61
CA VAL A 212 -13.26 -8.33 13.32
C VAL A 212 -14.74 -8.22 12.92
N GLY A 213 -15.18 -9.01 11.94
CA GLY A 213 -16.58 -9.09 11.53
C GLY A 213 -17.49 -9.56 12.67
N GLY A 214 -17.05 -10.54 13.44
CA GLY A 214 -17.77 -11.04 14.62
C GLY A 214 -17.87 -10.02 15.77
N THR A 215 -17.00 -9.01 15.80
CA THR A 215 -17.04 -7.92 16.78
C THR A 215 -17.88 -6.75 16.27
N LEU A 216 -17.74 -6.36 15.00
CA LEU A 216 -18.62 -5.38 14.36
C LEU A 216 -20.09 -5.83 14.33
N ALA A 217 -20.35 -7.13 14.23
CA ALA A 217 -21.69 -7.68 14.31
C ALA A 217 -22.39 -7.42 15.66
N LYS A 218 -21.63 -7.40 16.76
CA LYS A 218 -22.16 -7.12 18.12
C LYS A 218 -22.60 -5.67 18.30
N VAL A 219 -22.16 -4.76 17.42
CA VAL A 219 -22.47 -3.32 17.46
C VAL A 219 -23.38 -2.87 16.29
N GLY A 220 -23.99 -3.81 15.57
CA GLY A 220 -25.08 -3.52 14.62
C GLY A 220 -24.75 -3.66 13.14
N TRP A 221 -23.61 -4.26 12.76
CA TRP A 221 -23.31 -4.61 11.37
C TRP A 221 -23.79 -6.03 11.00
N THR A 222 -24.25 -6.23 9.77
CA THR A 222 -24.56 -7.55 9.21
C THR A 222 -23.38 -8.03 8.36
N VAL A 223 -22.74 -9.15 8.74
CA VAL A 223 -21.71 -9.80 7.91
C VAL A 223 -22.41 -10.74 6.91
N GLY A 224 -22.16 -10.54 5.62
CA GLY A 224 -22.69 -11.41 4.56
C GLY A 224 -24.21 -11.29 4.33
N ASP A 225 -24.74 -10.07 4.41
CA ASP A 225 -26.18 -9.80 4.17
C ASP A 225 -26.61 -10.28 2.76
N PRO A 226 -27.64 -11.13 2.63
CA PRO A 226 -28.08 -11.64 1.33
C PRO A 226 -28.63 -10.57 0.38
N ALA A 227 -28.92 -9.35 0.86
CA ALA A 227 -29.26 -8.22 0.01
C ALA A 227 -28.05 -7.65 -0.77
N VAL A 228 -26.81 -8.06 -0.47
CA VAL A 228 -25.57 -7.61 -1.12
C VAL A 228 -24.83 -8.79 -1.75
N ALA A 229 -25.07 -9.03 -3.04
CA ALA A 229 -24.53 -10.19 -3.75
C ALA A 229 -23.10 -9.94 -4.28
N VAL A 230 -22.10 -10.64 -3.73
CA VAL A 230 -20.72 -10.65 -4.26
C VAL A 230 -20.57 -11.78 -5.29
N THR A 231 -20.23 -11.47 -6.55
CA THR A 231 -20.26 -12.48 -7.64
C THR A 231 -19.39 -12.15 -8.86
N ALA A 232 -18.91 -13.19 -9.55
CA ALA A 232 -18.27 -13.08 -10.87
C ALA A 232 -19.28 -13.07 -12.04
N ARG A 233 -20.58 -13.20 -11.75
CA ARG A 233 -21.68 -13.24 -12.74
C ARG A 233 -22.86 -12.35 -12.32
N PRO A 234 -22.70 -11.01 -12.28
CA PRO A 234 -23.75 -10.09 -11.82
C PRO A 234 -25.07 -10.23 -12.60
N GLU A 235 -25.01 -10.52 -13.90
CA GLU A 235 -26.16 -10.73 -14.77
C GLU A 235 -27.06 -11.87 -14.27
N SER A 236 -26.49 -12.88 -13.60
CA SER A 236 -27.26 -13.99 -13.02
C SER A 236 -28.04 -13.64 -11.74
N VAL A 237 -27.77 -12.47 -11.13
CA VAL A 237 -28.43 -12.00 -9.89
C VAL A 237 -29.18 -10.66 -10.04
N LEU A 238 -29.17 -10.05 -11.23
CA LEU A 238 -29.96 -8.85 -11.53
C LEU A 238 -31.47 -9.05 -11.32
N SER A 239 -32.00 -10.26 -11.55
CA SER A 239 -33.41 -10.59 -11.37
C SER A 239 -33.75 -11.23 -10.02
N THR A 240 -32.77 -11.50 -9.15
CA THR A 240 -33.00 -12.17 -7.86
C THR A 240 -33.78 -11.26 -6.89
N PRO A 241 -34.96 -11.69 -6.39
CA PRO A 241 -35.71 -10.94 -5.38
C PRO A 241 -34.91 -10.75 -4.10
N GLY A 242 -35.07 -9.60 -3.44
CA GLY A 242 -34.39 -9.27 -2.18
C GLY A 242 -32.94 -8.81 -2.31
N VAL A 243 -32.25 -9.11 -3.41
CA VAL A 243 -30.92 -8.53 -3.69
C VAL A 243 -31.10 -7.06 -4.06
N ILE A 244 -30.48 -6.17 -3.29
CA ILE A 244 -30.47 -4.72 -3.51
C ILE A 244 -29.20 -4.35 -4.28
N ALA A 245 -28.03 -4.69 -3.74
CA ALA A 245 -26.74 -4.36 -4.31
C ALA A 245 -25.99 -5.60 -4.83
N ILE A 246 -25.12 -5.41 -5.82
CA ILE A 246 -24.31 -6.45 -6.44
C ILE A 246 -22.88 -5.92 -6.59
N ILE A 247 -21.91 -6.65 -6.06
CA ILE A 247 -20.48 -6.32 -6.13
C ILE A 247 -19.79 -7.31 -7.08
N PRO A 248 -19.25 -6.86 -8.23
CA PRO A 248 -18.61 -7.73 -9.20
C PRO A 248 -17.18 -8.08 -8.78
N THR A 249 -16.84 -9.36 -8.72
CA THR A 249 -15.47 -9.82 -8.43
C THR A 249 -14.56 -9.89 -9.67
N THR A 250 -15.10 -9.55 -10.84
CA THR A 250 -14.40 -9.53 -12.14
C THR A 250 -14.81 -8.30 -12.94
N PRO A 251 -13.99 -7.82 -13.90
CA PRO A 251 -14.41 -6.80 -14.86
C PRO A 251 -15.67 -7.22 -15.62
N ILE A 252 -16.60 -6.29 -15.84
CA ILE A 252 -17.89 -6.52 -16.49
C ILE A 252 -18.20 -5.45 -17.53
N ALA A 253 -18.91 -5.82 -18.59
CA ALA A 253 -19.37 -4.93 -19.66
C ALA A 253 -20.86 -4.51 -19.49
N VAL A 254 -21.43 -4.72 -18.31
CA VAL A 254 -22.81 -4.38 -17.97
C VAL A 254 -22.82 -3.17 -17.04
N GLU A 255 -23.67 -2.19 -17.34
CA GLU A 255 -23.99 -1.05 -16.47
C GLU A 255 -25.42 -1.19 -15.94
N ASN A 256 -25.59 -0.97 -14.63
CA ASN A 256 -26.86 -1.11 -13.93
C ASN A 256 -26.77 -0.39 -12.57
N ALA A 257 -27.83 0.29 -12.14
CA ALA A 257 -27.84 1.05 -10.87
C ALA A 257 -27.63 0.18 -9.60
N ARG A 258 -27.74 -1.15 -9.71
CA ARG A 258 -27.47 -2.09 -8.61
C ARG A 258 -26.04 -2.62 -8.55
N LEU A 259 -25.18 -2.23 -9.50
CA LEU A 259 -23.76 -2.60 -9.50
C LEU A 259 -22.95 -1.59 -8.69
N LEU A 260 -22.37 -2.03 -7.57
CA LEU A 260 -21.41 -1.24 -6.80
C LEU A 260 -20.00 -1.62 -7.23
N ARG A 261 -19.12 -0.62 -7.36
CA ARG A 261 -17.70 -0.82 -7.69
C ARG A 261 -16.85 -0.10 -6.63
N PRO A 262 -16.65 -0.70 -5.44
CA PRO A 262 -15.97 -0.04 -4.32
C PRO A 262 -14.58 0.45 -4.72
N LEU A 263 -14.33 1.76 -4.56
CA LEU A 263 -13.12 2.40 -5.09
C LEU A 263 -11.90 2.23 -4.17
N LEU A 264 -12.13 2.00 -2.88
CA LEU A 264 -11.10 1.85 -1.84
C LEU A 264 -11.56 0.82 -0.80
N LEU A 265 -10.75 -0.22 -0.62
CA LEU A 265 -11.02 -1.33 0.32
C LEU A 265 -10.42 -1.03 1.71
N GLY A 266 -10.37 -2.01 2.61
CA GLY A 266 -9.75 -1.88 3.93
C GLY A 266 -10.48 -0.90 4.86
N GLY A 267 -11.81 -0.75 4.69
CA GLY A 267 -12.62 0.20 5.46
C GLY A 267 -12.23 1.67 5.25
N MET A 268 -11.57 2.05 4.16
CA MET A 268 -11.26 3.44 3.84
C MET A 268 -12.50 4.27 3.50
N MET A 269 -13.43 3.66 2.77
CA MET A 269 -14.73 4.22 2.40
C MET A 269 -15.85 3.26 2.82
N THR A 270 -17.05 3.77 2.97
CA THR A 270 -18.30 2.99 2.94
C THR A 270 -19.16 3.49 1.79
N GLU A 271 -19.71 2.56 1.01
CA GLU A 271 -20.64 2.87 -0.08
C GLU A 271 -22.03 3.05 0.53
N VAL A 272 -22.64 4.22 0.32
CA VAL A 272 -23.91 4.61 0.93
C VAL A 272 -25.00 4.68 -0.13
N LEU A 273 -26.05 3.87 0.03
CA LEU A 273 -27.20 3.82 -0.87
C LEU A 273 -28.43 4.41 -0.20
N LEU A 274 -29.20 5.20 -0.93
CA LEU A 274 -30.56 5.55 -0.56
C LEU A 274 -31.53 4.62 -1.30
N VAL A 275 -32.27 3.80 -0.56
CA VAL A 275 -33.10 2.73 -1.10
C VAL A 275 -34.59 2.98 -0.80
N SER A 276 -35.40 2.99 -1.86
CA SER A 276 -36.84 3.23 -1.82
C SER A 276 -37.62 2.09 -1.12
N ALA A 277 -38.89 2.34 -0.80
CA ALA A 277 -39.79 1.32 -0.23
C ALA A 277 -39.97 0.09 -1.16
N GLU A 278 -39.76 0.26 -2.47
CA GLU A 278 -39.79 -0.80 -3.49
C GLU A 278 -38.42 -1.49 -3.70
N GLY A 279 -37.43 -1.24 -2.83
CA GLY A 279 -36.10 -1.85 -2.89
C GLY A 279 -35.20 -1.28 -4.00
N ARG A 280 -35.50 -0.09 -4.52
CA ARG A 280 -34.72 0.54 -5.62
C ARG A 280 -33.70 1.52 -5.07
N ILE A 281 -32.45 1.42 -5.53
CA ILE A 281 -31.44 2.45 -5.28
C ILE A 281 -31.85 3.72 -6.03
N ILE A 282 -32.11 4.79 -5.28
CA ILE A 282 -32.41 6.13 -5.77
C ILE A 282 -31.10 6.90 -5.98
N GLU A 283 -30.14 6.72 -5.08
CA GLU A 283 -28.87 7.44 -5.04
C GLU A 283 -27.77 6.55 -4.45
N HIS A 284 -26.54 6.69 -4.95
CA HIS A 284 -25.33 6.04 -4.44
C HIS A 284 -24.26 7.13 -4.24
N MET A 285 -23.65 7.13 -3.05
CA MET A 285 -22.59 8.03 -2.61
C MET A 285 -21.46 7.19 -1.99
N SER A 286 -20.22 7.68 -1.99
CA SER A 286 -19.12 7.06 -1.23
C SER A 286 -18.73 7.98 -0.07
N MET A 287 -18.80 7.48 1.17
CA MET A 287 -18.49 8.25 2.38
C MET A 287 -17.13 7.83 2.96
N PRO A 288 -16.21 8.76 3.25
CA PRO A 288 -14.94 8.44 3.90
C PRO A 288 -15.15 7.98 5.34
N ILE A 289 -14.41 6.96 5.76
CA ILE A 289 -14.26 6.58 7.17
C ILE A 289 -13.03 7.32 7.68
N ASP A 290 -13.24 8.36 8.48
CA ASP A 290 -12.17 9.28 8.90
C ASP A 290 -12.30 9.75 10.37
N ALA A 291 -11.41 10.68 10.76
CA ALA A 291 -11.31 11.17 12.13
C ALA A 291 -12.55 11.96 12.62
N SER A 292 -13.34 12.56 11.72
CA SER A 292 -14.54 13.36 12.02
C SER A 292 -15.71 12.50 12.51
N LEU A 293 -15.74 11.21 12.15
CA LEU A 293 -16.72 10.25 12.65
C LEU A 293 -16.51 9.99 14.15
N PRO A 294 -17.56 9.61 14.90
CA PRO A 294 -17.40 9.16 16.29
C PRO A 294 -16.56 7.88 16.36
N SER A 295 -16.06 7.57 17.56
CA SER A 295 -15.20 6.42 17.82
C SER A 295 -15.77 5.61 18.98
N GLN A 296 -15.73 4.28 18.86
CA GLN A 296 -15.98 3.33 19.94
C GLN A 296 -14.69 2.52 20.18
N PRO A 297 -13.71 3.08 20.91
CA PRO A 297 -12.36 2.50 20.99
C PRO A 297 -12.35 1.13 21.68
N ASP A 298 -13.33 0.84 22.54
CA ASP A 298 -13.41 -0.41 23.31
C ASP A 298 -13.46 -1.66 22.41
N VAL A 299 -13.99 -1.54 21.18
CA VAL A 299 -14.02 -2.69 20.24
C VAL A 299 -12.63 -3.17 19.84
N LEU A 300 -11.62 -2.29 19.93
CA LEU A 300 -10.23 -2.64 19.59
C LEU A 300 -9.62 -3.60 20.62
N THR A 301 -10.16 -3.66 21.84
CA THR A 301 -9.73 -4.63 22.87
C THR A 301 -10.07 -6.08 22.52
N ALA A 302 -10.93 -6.30 21.52
CA ALA A 302 -11.24 -7.64 21.01
C ALA A 302 -10.17 -8.21 20.06
N PHE A 303 -9.14 -7.43 19.70
CA PHE A 303 -8.09 -7.84 18.76
C PHE A 303 -6.72 -7.71 19.43
N GLU A 304 -6.13 -8.85 19.79
CA GLU A 304 -4.75 -8.86 20.29
C GLU A 304 -3.78 -8.43 19.17
N ASP A 305 -2.84 -7.56 19.51
CA ASP A 305 -1.65 -7.27 18.71
C ASP A 305 -0.45 -7.84 19.49
N PRO A 306 -0.08 -9.11 19.27
CA PRO A 306 0.93 -9.77 20.10
C PRO A 306 2.33 -9.19 19.85
N LEU A 307 3.23 -9.39 20.82
CA LEU A 307 4.67 -9.21 20.60
C LEU A 307 5.28 -10.54 20.15
N THR A 308 5.57 -10.66 18.86
CA THR A 308 6.23 -11.83 18.25
C THR A 308 7.70 -11.57 17.90
N TYR A 309 8.18 -10.33 18.07
CA TYR A 309 9.61 -10.01 18.06
C TYR A 309 10.28 -10.35 19.39
N THR A 310 11.51 -10.85 19.32
CA THR A 310 12.42 -10.93 20.48
C THR A 310 13.18 -9.62 20.59
N ILE A 311 13.25 -9.04 21.79
CA ILE A 311 14.02 -7.82 22.05
C ILE A 311 15.32 -8.20 22.76
N ASP A 312 16.44 -7.71 22.25
CA ASP A 312 17.75 -7.79 22.90
C ASP A 312 18.08 -6.43 23.51
N ASP A 313 17.63 -6.24 24.76
CA ASP A 313 17.81 -4.99 25.52
C ASP A 313 19.30 -4.67 25.82
N HIS A 314 20.24 -5.59 25.54
CA HIS A 314 21.68 -5.37 25.66
C HIS A 314 22.33 -4.92 24.35
N SER A 315 21.63 -5.01 23.22
CA SER A 315 22.16 -4.64 21.90
C SER A 315 21.98 -3.14 21.63
N GLN A 316 23.08 -2.45 21.32
CA GLN A 316 23.08 -1.05 20.90
C GLN A 316 23.91 -0.86 19.62
N PRO A 317 23.39 -1.22 18.42
CA PRO A 317 24.13 -1.18 17.16
C PRO A 317 24.84 0.15 16.86
N SER A 318 24.25 1.29 17.23
CA SER A 318 24.83 2.63 17.03
C SER A 318 26.17 2.85 17.75
N GLN A 319 26.43 2.10 18.83
CA GLN A 319 27.67 2.21 19.60
C GLN A 319 28.90 1.82 18.76
N SER A 320 28.74 0.96 17.75
CA SER A 320 29.79 0.63 16.79
C SER A 320 30.23 1.83 15.93
N CYS A 321 29.30 2.73 15.62
CA CYS A 321 29.56 3.94 14.83
C CYS A 321 30.31 5.01 15.63
N ALA A 322 30.23 4.98 16.97
CA ALA A 322 30.78 6.00 17.85
C ALA A 322 32.30 6.17 17.74
N THR A 323 33.03 5.11 17.40
CA THR A 323 34.50 5.11 17.26
C THR A 323 34.98 6.04 16.14
N CYS A 324 34.25 6.10 15.03
CA CYS A 324 34.58 6.96 13.87
C CYS A 324 33.74 8.25 13.84
N HIS A 325 32.53 8.23 14.39
CA HIS A 325 31.55 9.32 14.30
C HIS A 325 31.07 9.80 15.68
N SER A 326 32.00 9.99 16.61
CA SER A 326 31.72 10.35 18.02
C SER A 326 30.81 11.56 18.20
N ALA A 327 30.99 12.61 17.37
CA ALA A 327 30.14 13.80 17.39
C ALA A 327 28.69 13.51 16.96
N ALA A 328 28.50 12.71 15.89
CA ALA A 328 27.18 12.27 15.44
C ALA A 328 26.50 11.37 16.47
N HIS A 329 27.24 10.41 17.05
CA HIS A 329 26.74 9.53 18.10
C HIS A 329 26.31 10.32 19.35
N LYS A 330 27.01 11.42 19.69
CA LYS A 330 26.60 12.33 20.77
C LYS A 330 25.30 13.08 20.46
N SER A 331 25.08 13.51 19.22
CA SER A 331 23.79 14.10 18.81
C SER A 331 22.66 13.07 18.82
N TRP A 332 22.92 11.84 18.36
CA TRP A 332 21.97 10.74 18.43
C TRP A 332 21.62 10.38 19.87
N SER A 333 22.59 10.21 20.78
CA SER A 333 22.34 9.70 22.14
C SER A 333 21.49 10.62 23.02
N ILE A 334 21.42 11.92 22.72
CA ILE A 334 20.54 12.87 23.40
C ILE A 334 19.16 13.03 22.72
N SER A 335 18.97 12.47 21.52
CA SER A 335 17.72 12.58 20.76
C SER A 335 16.56 11.78 21.37
N ALA A 336 15.35 11.95 20.81
CA ALA A 336 14.21 11.08 21.11
C ALA A 336 14.40 9.66 20.54
N HIS A 337 15.04 9.52 19.37
CA HIS A 337 15.30 8.23 18.73
C HIS A 337 16.10 7.26 19.61
N ALA A 338 17.14 7.75 20.29
CA ALA A 338 17.94 6.95 21.23
C ALA A 338 17.21 6.60 22.54
N ARG A 339 15.96 7.06 22.73
CA ARG A 339 15.11 6.81 23.90
C ARG A 339 13.72 6.28 23.52
N ALA A 340 13.51 5.92 22.25
CA ALA A 340 12.21 5.52 21.71
C ALA A 340 11.65 4.24 22.36
N TRP A 341 12.49 3.32 22.84
CA TRP A 341 12.01 2.12 23.54
C TRP A 341 11.31 2.46 24.86
N ALA A 342 11.87 3.44 25.58
CA ALA A 342 11.38 3.87 26.89
C ALA A 342 10.13 4.77 26.83
N SER A 343 9.61 5.11 25.64
CA SER A 343 8.32 5.79 25.49
C SER A 343 7.13 4.84 25.34
N LEU A 344 7.35 3.53 25.13
CA LEU A 344 6.30 2.52 25.16
C LEU A 344 6.07 2.03 26.60
N LYS A 345 4.80 1.95 27.03
CA LYS A 345 4.43 1.18 28.23
C LYS A 345 4.49 -0.31 27.89
N GLU A 346 4.58 -1.20 28.88
CA GLU A 346 4.58 -2.66 28.65
C GLU A 346 3.35 -3.13 27.84
N ALA A 347 2.17 -2.55 28.08
CA ALA A 347 0.95 -2.85 27.31
C ALA A 347 0.96 -2.28 25.87
N ASP A 348 1.83 -1.32 25.57
CA ASP A 348 1.98 -0.71 24.24
C ASP A 348 3.10 -1.37 23.41
N LYS A 349 3.87 -2.34 23.97
CA LYS A 349 4.96 -3.06 23.29
C LYS A 349 4.43 -4.19 22.39
N THR A 350 3.61 -3.84 21.40
CA THR A 350 3.03 -4.79 20.43
C THR A 350 3.80 -4.81 19.11
N ASP A 351 3.61 -5.83 18.27
CA ASP A 351 4.27 -5.92 16.95
C ASP A 351 4.09 -4.65 16.09
N SER A 352 2.93 -3.97 16.13
CA SER A 352 2.74 -2.72 15.36
C SER A 352 3.37 -1.47 15.98
N CYS A 353 3.76 -1.50 17.26
CA CYS A 353 4.48 -0.41 17.92
C CYS A 353 6.00 -0.60 17.88
N VAL A 354 6.49 -1.80 18.18
CA VAL A 354 7.94 -2.04 18.35
C VAL A 354 8.73 -1.80 17.07
N VAL A 355 8.13 -2.01 15.89
CA VAL A 355 8.77 -1.75 14.58
C VAL A 355 9.21 -0.30 14.38
N CYS A 356 8.58 0.66 15.06
CA CYS A 356 8.92 2.08 15.00
C CYS A 356 9.81 2.55 16.17
N HIS A 357 9.88 1.78 17.27
CA HIS A 357 10.55 2.16 18.52
C HIS A 357 11.85 1.35 18.79
N SER A 358 12.29 0.56 17.82
CA SER A 358 13.45 -0.33 17.87
C SER A 358 14.19 -0.36 16.52
N ALA A 359 15.21 -1.20 16.37
CA ALA A 359 15.89 -1.44 15.10
C ALA A 359 16.35 -2.89 14.94
N ALA A 360 16.52 -3.36 13.70
CA ALA A 360 17.00 -4.72 13.42
C ALA A 360 18.52 -4.88 13.66
N ILE A 361 18.91 -6.02 14.24
CA ILE A 361 20.31 -6.35 14.55
C ILE A 361 20.94 -7.13 13.38
N SER A 362 21.41 -6.36 12.39
CA SER A 362 22.20 -6.74 11.19
C SER A 362 21.64 -7.84 10.24
N GLY A 363 22.02 -7.74 8.96
CA GLY A 363 21.62 -8.67 7.91
C GLY A 363 20.10 -8.77 7.61
N PRO A 364 19.70 -9.67 6.70
CA PRO A 364 18.29 -9.91 6.38
C PRO A 364 17.56 -10.65 7.53
N VAL A 365 16.27 -10.34 7.70
CA VAL A 365 15.41 -10.64 8.86
C VAL A 365 15.24 -12.14 9.18
N LYS A 366 16.28 -12.79 9.74
CA LYS A 366 16.31 -14.25 9.96
C LYS A 366 15.90 -14.73 11.37
N LYS A 367 15.66 -13.83 12.34
CA LYS A 367 15.30 -14.21 13.73
C LYS A 367 14.23 -13.37 14.45
N LYS A 368 13.60 -12.38 13.79
CA LYS A 368 12.71 -11.41 14.47
C LYS A 368 13.35 -10.77 15.73
N THR A 369 14.67 -10.53 15.72
CA THR A 369 15.38 -9.95 16.88
C THR A 369 15.66 -8.47 16.65
N LEU A 370 15.23 -7.63 17.60
CA LEU A 370 15.33 -6.17 17.53
C LEU A 370 16.14 -5.64 18.72
N SER A 371 17.01 -4.66 18.48
CA SER A 371 17.63 -3.84 19.53
C SER A 371 16.69 -2.71 19.92
N PRO A 372 16.56 -2.34 21.21
CA PRO A 372 15.74 -1.21 21.62
C PRO A 372 16.22 0.10 21.00
N ASN A 373 15.30 1.05 20.83
CA ASN A 373 15.52 2.40 20.30
C ASN A 373 15.80 2.45 18.79
N VAL A 374 15.57 3.61 18.19
CA VAL A 374 15.85 3.86 16.76
C VAL A 374 17.35 4.11 16.60
N GLN A 375 18.04 3.24 15.87
CA GLN A 375 19.51 3.19 15.76
C GLN A 375 20.01 3.88 14.48
N CYS A 376 21.33 4.11 14.35
CA CYS A 376 21.94 4.69 13.14
C CYS A 376 21.49 3.98 11.84
N ALA A 377 21.39 2.65 11.86
CA ALA A 377 20.99 1.84 10.70
C ALA A 377 19.52 2.02 10.26
N SER A 378 18.65 2.60 11.10
CA SER A 378 17.29 2.97 10.70
C SER A 378 17.29 4.06 9.61
N CYS A 379 18.28 4.96 9.63
CA CYS A 379 18.44 6.03 8.63
C CYS A 379 19.62 5.81 7.67
N HIS A 380 20.73 5.21 8.11
CA HIS A 380 21.96 5.04 7.33
C HIS A 380 22.09 3.62 6.78
N GLN A 381 21.61 3.43 5.56
CA GLN A 381 21.60 2.14 4.88
C GLN A 381 22.97 1.79 4.26
N GLY A 382 23.32 0.51 4.28
CA GLY A 382 24.60 0.01 3.75
C GLY A 382 25.78 0.05 4.75
N ALA A 383 25.52 0.17 6.05
CA ALA A 383 26.55 0.25 7.09
C ALA A 383 27.59 -0.89 7.05
N GLU A 384 27.19 -2.12 6.70
CA GLU A 384 28.10 -3.27 6.57
C GLU A 384 29.17 -3.04 5.48
N ALA A 385 28.76 -2.57 4.30
CA ALA A 385 29.68 -2.24 3.20
C ALA A 385 30.53 -0.98 3.49
N HIS A 386 29.97 -0.01 4.21
CA HIS A 386 30.69 1.18 4.67
C HIS A 386 31.84 0.82 5.62
N VAL A 387 31.58 -0.02 6.63
CA VAL A 387 32.62 -0.48 7.58
C VAL A 387 33.65 -1.38 6.87
N ALA A 388 33.21 -2.33 6.05
CA ALA A 388 34.10 -3.24 5.32
C ALA A 388 35.05 -2.54 4.33
N SER A 389 34.69 -1.33 3.86
CA SER A 389 35.47 -0.52 2.93
C SER A 389 36.26 0.62 3.60
N ALA A 390 36.39 0.59 4.93
CA ALA A 390 37.02 1.63 5.75
C ALA A 390 36.44 3.05 5.48
N GLY A 391 35.14 3.13 5.18
CA GLY A 391 34.41 4.35 4.90
C GLY A 391 34.42 4.83 3.45
N THR A 392 35.16 4.16 2.54
CA THR A 392 35.23 4.58 1.12
C THR A 392 33.94 4.33 0.33
N VAL A 393 33.12 3.35 0.75
CA VAL A 393 31.70 3.27 0.34
C VAL A 393 30.88 4.10 1.32
N HIS A 394 30.27 5.19 0.86
CA HIS A 394 29.36 5.98 1.69
C HIS A 394 28.05 5.24 1.99
N THR A 395 27.50 5.44 3.20
CA THR A 395 26.13 4.99 3.52
C THR A 395 25.10 5.80 2.75
N LYS A 396 23.96 5.20 2.44
CA LYS A 396 22.80 5.90 1.88
C LYS A 396 21.90 6.36 3.02
N GLY A 397 21.87 7.67 3.28
CA GLY A 397 20.86 8.24 4.15
C GLY A 397 19.48 8.14 3.51
N THR A 398 18.50 7.55 4.20
CA THR A 398 17.08 7.69 3.84
C THR A 398 16.49 8.92 4.52
N THR A 399 15.61 9.62 3.79
CA THR A 399 14.77 10.71 4.31
C THR A 399 13.32 10.26 4.53
N ASP A 400 13.02 8.96 4.38
CA ASP A 400 11.68 8.41 4.61
C ASP A 400 11.37 8.19 6.09
N CYS A 401 11.39 9.30 6.84
CA CYS A 401 10.90 9.34 8.22
C CYS A 401 9.43 8.91 8.33
N ARG A 402 8.66 8.98 7.23
CA ARG A 402 7.23 8.62 7.18
C ARG A 402 6.96 7.12 7.21
N SER A 403 7.99 6.29 7.15
CA SER A 403 7.92 4.87 7.51
C SER A 403 7.51 4.65 8.98
N CYS A 404 7.82 5.59 9.87
CA CYS A 404 7.40 5.60 11.27
C CYS A 404 6.49 6.80 11.61
N HIS A 405 6.85 8.00 11.15
CA HIS A 405 6.11 9.24 11.36
C HIS A 405 5.06 9.46 10.25
N ASP A 406 4.05 8.60 10.23
CA ASP A 406 2.83 8.81 9.45
C ASP A 406 1.77 9.57 10.27
N ALA A 407 0.62 9.86 9.66
CA ALA A 407 -0.45 10.57 10.37
C ALA A 407 -1.16 9.72 11.44
N ARG A 408 -0.89 8.41 11.56
CA ARG A 408 -1.42 7.52 12.62
C ARG A 408 -0.56 7.56 13.87
N HIS A 409 0.75 7.70 13.74
CA HIS A 409 1.71 7.63 14.85
C HIS A 409 2.27 9.01 15.24
N ASP A 410 2.39 9.96 14.30
CA ASP A 410 2.81 11.35 14.57
C ASP A 410 1.94 12.37 13.78
N PRO A 411 0.71 12.67 14.25
CA PRO A 411 -0.21 13.55 13.56
C PRO A 411 0.30 15.00 13.46
N GLY A 412 0.64 15.42 12.24
CA GLY A 412 1.19 16.76 11.96
C GLY A 412 2.72 16.81 11.84
N PHE A 413 3.40 15.66 11.83
CA PHE A 413 4.84 15.56 11.62
C PHE A 413 5.35 16.38 10.43
N ASN A 414 6.31 17.27 10.69
CA ASN A 414 7.00 18.06 9.68
C ASN A 414 8.43 17.51 9.47
N PRO A 415 8.69 16.75 8.39
CA PRO A 415 10.00 16.13 8.16
C PRO A 415 11.13 17.16 7.99
N ILE A 416 10.86 18.36 7.49
CA ILE A 416 11.87 19.41 7.29
C ILE A 416 12.31 19.98 8.64
N ALA A 417 11.35 20.29 9.51
CA ALA A 417 11.62 20.78 10.86
C ALA A 417 12.26 19.71 11.76
N ALA A 418 11.82 18.45 11.64
CA ALA A 418 12.40 17.32 12.37
C ALA A 418 13.84 17.02 11.91
N TRP A 419 14.10 17.02 10.59
CA TRP A 419 15.44 16.81 10.05
C TRP A 419 16.45 17.82 10.61
N ALA A 420 16.06 19.09 10.70
CA ALA A 420 16.92 20.15 11.26
C ALA A 420 17.33 19.92 12.73
N GLN A 421 16.58 19.12 13.50
CA GLN A 421 16.93 18.77 14.88
C GLN A 421 17.87 17.57 14.98
N ILE A 422 17.83 16.65 14.01
CA ILE A 422 18.63 15.41 14.02
C ILE A 422 19.84 15.45 13.08
N ALA A 423 19.94 16.44 12.19
CA ALA A 423 21.02 16.56 11.20
C ALA A 423 22.41 16.55 11.86
N HIS A 424 23.24 15.59 11.45
CA HIS A 424 24.60 15.43 11.94
C HIS A 424 25.52 14.91 10.83
N GLY A 425 26.78 15.37 10.82
CA GLY A 425 27.70 15.20 9.70
C GLY A 425 27.87 16.49 8.90
N LYS A 426 28.36 16.35 7.66
CA LYS A 426 28.46 17.39 6.63
C LYS A 426 27.94 16.81 5.31
#